data_AF-A0AAU6L0M0-F1
#
_entry.id   AF-A0AAU6L0M0-F1
#
_cell.length_a   1.000
_cell.length_b   1.000
_cell.length_c   1.000
_cell.angle_alpha   90.00
_cell.angle_beta   90.00
_cell.angle_gamma   90.00
#
_symmetry.space_group_name_H-M   'P 1'
#
loop_
_entity.id
_entity.type
_entity.pdbx_description
1 polymer ?
#
loop_
_entity_poly.entity_id
_entity_poly.type
_entity_poly.pdbx_seq_one_letter_code
_entity_poly.pdbx_strand_id
1 'polypeptide(L)'
;MSNPPHLYDDPDVHHLVQLLAMLPGPDNIVFWNTVDRNGRQADPNEAEPTGNGYLMKKMEIGIHGLLNPERGDIAYFCEYLLRFFSGERPLLWEHLSAHVPHRDIDRVGERWARDLTDTAWHLLVRYGPGGQPALSDNWPTAIKNR
;
A
#
# COMPACT_ATOMS: atom_id res chain seq x y z
N MET A 1 17.37 -10.32 -22.34
CA MET A 1 17.08 -9.27 -21.34
C MET A 1 15.61 -8.94 -21.49
N SER A 2 14.77 -9.44 -20.59
CA SER A 2 13.35 -9.08 -20.60
C SER A 2 13.25 -7.63 -20.15
N ASN A 3 12.61 -6.77 -20.96
CA ASN A 3 12.27 -5.43 -20.50
C ASN A 3 11.50 -5.56 -19.18
N PRO A 4 11.82 -4.75 -18.15
CA PRO A 4 10.93 -4.68 -16.99
C PRO A 4 9.54 -4.33 -17.53
N PRO A 5 8.47 -5.01 -17.08
CA PRO A 5 7.12 -4.63 -17.47
C PRO A 5 6.95 -3.14 -17.18
N HIS A 6 6.46 -2.39 -18.18
CA HIS A 6 6.14 -0.99 -17.96
C HIS A 6 5.14 -0.94 -16.80
N LEU A 7 5.42 -0.10 -15.80
CA LEU A 7 4.63 -0.03 -14.56
C LEU A 7 3.13 0.22 -14.83
N TYR A 8 2.80 0.81 -15.99
CA TYR A 8 1.44 1.03 -16.47
C TYR A 8 0.71 -0.24 -16.97
N ASP A 9 1.44 -1.28 -17.38
CA ASP A 9 0.87 -2.54 -17.86
C ASP A 9 0.72 -3.56 -16.72
N ASP A 10 1.17 -3.24 -15.51
CA ASP A 10 1.06 -4.13 -14.36
C ASP A 10 -0.38 -4.09 -13.79
N PRO A 11 -1.10 -5.22 -13.79
CA PRO A 11 -2.48 -5.27 -13.30
C PRO A 11 -2.59 -4.94 -11.81
N ASP A 12 -1.58 -5.26 -11.00
CA ASP A 12 -1.60 -4.95 -9.57
C ASP A 12 -1.43 -3.44 -9.35
N VAL A 13 -0.64 -2.76 -10.19
CA VAL A 13 -0.53 -1.29 -10.16
C VAL A 13 -1.87 -0.66 -10.50
N HIS A 14 -2.53 -1.15 -11.55
CA HIS A 14 -3.83 -0.63 -11.95
C HIS A 14 -4.89 -0.84 -10.84
N HIS A 15 -4.92 -2.04 -10.26
CA HIS A 15 -5.82 -2.37 -9.15
C HIS A 15 -5.53 -1.52 -7.91
N LEU A 16 -4.26 -1.30 -7.57
CA LEU A 16 -3.87 -0.42 -6.47
C LEU A 16 -4.41 1.00 -6.66
N VAL A 17 -4.30 1.55 -7.87
CA VAL A 17 -4.85 2.88 -8.20
C VAL A 17 -6.37 2.91 -8.06
N GLN A 18 -7.07 1.86 -8.51
CA GLN A 18 -8.52 1.75 -8.38
C GLN A 18 -8.95 1.73 -6.91
N LEU A 19 -8.28 0.94 -6.06
CA LEU A 19 -8.57 0.88 -4.62
C LEU A 19 -8.37 2.24 -3.96
N LEU A 20 -7.26 2.93 -4.26
CA LEU A 20 -6.97 4.26 -3.72
C LEU A 20 -7.99 5.31 -4.19
N ALA A 21 -8.47 5.20 -5.44
CA ALA A 21 -9.50 6.10 -5.99
C ALA A 21 -10.89 5.93 -5.34
N MET A 22 -11.13 4.82 -4.62
CA MET A 22 -12.36 4.64 -3.83
C MET A 22 -12.39 5.46 -2.55
N LEU A 23 -11.22 5.92 -2.07
CA LEU A 23 -11.12 6.72 -0.86
C LEU A 23 -11.25 8.22 -1.15
N PRO A 24 -11.60 9.03 -0.13
CA PRO A 24 -11.51 10.48 -0.25
C PRO A 24 -10.12 10.94 -0.70
N GLY A 25 -10.11 12.00 -1.49
CA GLY A 25 -8.88 12.62 -1.97
C GLY A 25 -7.95 13.04 -0.82
N PRO A 26 -6.65 13.29 -1.11
CA PRO A 26 -5.68 13.68 -0.10
C PRO A 26 -6.07 14.98 0.63
N ASP A 27 -6.91 15.82 0.03
CA ASP A 27 -7.46 17.05 0.62
C ASP A 27 -8.47 16.83 1.76
N ASN A 28 -9.02 15.62 1.92
CA ASN A 28 -9.90 15.29 3.04
C ASN A 28 -9.12 15.02 4.33
N ILE A 29 -8.72 16.10 4.99
CA ILE A 29 -7.91 16.09 6.21
C ILE A 29 -8.54 15.22 7.32
N VAL A 30 -9.86 15.33 7.52
CA VAL A 30 -10.56 14.60 8.60
C VAL A 30 -10.50 13.10 8.36
N PHE A 31 -10.71 12.67 7.12
CA PHE A 31 -10.61 11.27 6.74
C PHE A 31 -9.20 10.72 7.00
N TRP A 32 -8.16 11.39 6.46
CA TRP A 32 -6.79 10.91 6.55
C TRP A 32 -6.21 10.98 7.96
N ASN A 33 -6.61 11.95 8.77
CA ASN A 33 -6.23 11.99 10.19
C ASN A 33 -6.83 10.81 10.97
N THR A 34 -8.04 10.37 10.61
CA THR A 34 -8.67 9.21 11.25
C THR A 34 -8.01 7.91 10.80
N VAL A 35 -7.63 7.81 9.52
CA VAL A 35 -6.79 6.70 9.01
C VAL A 35 -5.45 6.67 9.73
N ASP A 36 -4.78 7.80 9.91
CA ASP A 36 -3.48 7.87 10.60
C ASP A 36 -3.60 7.38 12.05
N ARG A 37 -4.63 7.85 12.77
CA ARG A 37 -4.89 7.44 14.16
C ARG A 37 -5.20 5.95 14.30
N ASN A 38 -6.05 5.41 13.44
CA ASN A 38 -6.53 4.02 13.56
C ASN A 38 -5.61 3.02 12.84
N GLY A 39 -4.78 3.50 11.91
CA GLY A 39 -3.85 2.71 11.09
C GLY A 39 -2.42 2.67 11.61
N ARG A 40 -2.01 3.54 12.53
CA ARG A 40 -0.74 3.37 13.23
C ARG A 40 -0.74 2.03 13.99
N GLN A 41 0.31 1.25 13.83
CA GLN A 41 0.74 0.41 14.95
C GLN A 41 1.33 1.39 15.95
N ALA A 42 0.77 1.47 17.16
CA ALA A 42 1.37 2.29 18.20
C ALA A 42 2.76 1.72 18.51
N ASP A 43 3.82 2.31 17.96
CA ASP A 43 5.13 2.21 18.56
C ASP A 43 5.14 3.19 19.74
N PRO A 44 5.24 2.73 20.99
CA PRO A 44 5.24 3.61 22.16
C PRO A 44 6.41 4.61 22.16
N ASN A 45 7.42 4.43 21.29
CA ASN A 45 8.57 5.32 21.17
C ASN A 45 8.49 6.31 20.00
N GLU A 46 7.51 6.19 19.10
CA GLU A 46 7.27 7.21 18.09
C GLU A 46 6.44 8.33 18.71
N ALA A 47 7.07 9.49 18.90
CA ALA A 47 6.37 10.71 19.28
C ALA A 47 5.12 10.89 18.39
N GLU A 48 3.99 11.29 18.99
CA GLU A 48 2.84 11.72 18.20
C GLU A 48 3.33 12.71 17.13
N PRO A 49 3.03 12.47 15.83
CA PRO A 49 3.39 13.44 14.82
C PRO A 49 2.64 14.72 15.15
N THR A 50 3.40 15.77 15.36
CA THR A 50 2.93 17.13 15.61
C THR A 50 2.25 17.76 14.38
N GLY A 51 1.77 16.99 13.41
CA GLY A 51 1.40 17.52 12.10
C GLY A 51 0.30 16.74 11.40
N ASN A 52 -0.88 17.34 11.40
CA ASN A 52 -1.89 17.16 10.35
C ASN A 52 -1.17 17.18 8.99
N GLY A 53 -1.03 16.03 8.33
CA GLY A 53 -0.51 15.98 6.96
C GLY A 53 0.66 15.04 6.66
N TYR A 54 1.25 14.31 7.62
CA TYR A 54 2.32 13.36 7.28
C TYR A 54 1.81 12.22 6.37
N LEU A 55 0.74 11.52 6.80
CA LEU A 55 0.12 10.47 5.98
C LEU A 55 -0.40 11.05 4.66
N MET A 56 -1.12 12.18 4.69
CA MET A 56 -1.61 12.84 3.46
C MET A 56 -0.48 13.15 2.49
N LYS A 57 0.63 13.74 2.95
CA LYS A 57 1.77 14.08 2.10
C LYS A 57 2.41 12.82 1.51
N LYS A 58 2.48 11.73 2.28
CA LYS A 58 2.97 10.44 1.79
C LYS A 58 2.02 9.81 0.77
N MET A 59 0.70 9.92 0.98
CA MET A 59 -0.32 9.49 0.03
C MET A 59 -0.25 10.30 -1.27
N GLU A 60 -0.14 11.62 -1.18
CA GLU A 60 0.03 12.52 -2.32
C GLU A 60 1.28 12.16 -3.13
N ILE A 61 2.45 12.07 -2.46
CA ILE A 61 3.71 11.68 -3.11
C ILE A 61 3.61 10.30 -3.74
N GLY A 62 3.01 9.33 -3.02
CA GLY A 62 2.87 7.95 -3.48
C GLY A 62 1.96 7.82 -4.69
N ILE A 63 0.79 8.46 -4.66
CA ILE A 63 -0.15 8.50 -5.80
C ILE A 63 0.50 9.19 -6.99
N HIS A 64 1.16 10.33 -6.79
CA HIS A 64 1.90 10.99 -7.88
C HIS A 64 3.02 10.11 -8.45
N GLY A 65 3.69 9.33 -7.61
CA GLY A 65 4.72 8.36 -8.00
C GLY A 65 4.15 7.18 -8.80
N LEU A 66 2.98 6.65 -8.41
CA LEU A 66 2.26 5.64 -9.18
C LEU A 66 1.84 6.16 -10.57
N LEU A 67 1.38 7.41 -10.62
CA LEU A 67 0.96 8.03 -11.87
C LEU A 67 2.14 8.48 -12.74
N ASN A 68 3.35 8.61 -12.17
CA ASN A 68 4.59 8.99 -12.87
C ASN A 68 5.76 8.08 -12.44
N PRO A 69 5.83 6.85 -12.99
CA PRO A 69 6.75 5.79 -12.55
C PRO A 69 8.23 6.19 -12.60
N GLU A 70 8.61 7.08 -13.51
CA GLU A 70 9.98 7.58 -13.63
C GLU A 70 10.45 8.40 -12.42
N ARG A 71 9.53 8.79 -11.54
CA ARG A 71 9.77 9.67 -10.39
C ARG A 71 9.38 9.07 -9.05
N GLY A 72 8.76 7.89 -9.03
CA GLY A 72 8.18 7.28 -7.84
C GLY A 72 8.87 5.98 -7.44
N ASP A 73 9.07 5.78 -6.14
CA ASP A 73 9.43 4.48 -5.57
C ASP A 73 8.16 3.74 -5.16
N ILE A 74 7.68 2.85 -6.04
CA ILE A 74 6.47 2.06 -5.81
C ILE A 74 6.63 1.11 -4.62
N ALA A 75 7.82 0.54 -4.43
CA ALA A 75 8.10 -0.38 -3.33
C ALA A 75 7.99 0.35 -1.99
N TYR A 76 8.59 1.55 -1.91
CA TYR A 76 8.44 2.42 -0.75
C TYR A 76 6.99 2.79 -0.47
N PHE A 77 6.21 3.14 -1.51
CA PHE A 77 4.80 3.47 -1.31
C PHE A 77 4.00 2.26 -0.81
N CYS A 78 4.25 1.08 -1.35
CA CYS A 78 3.60 -0.16 -0.91
C CYS A 78 3.96 -0.50 0.55
N GLU A 79 5.21 -0.31 0.97
CA GLU A 79 5.63 -0.46 2.37
C GLU A 79 4.83 0.46 3.30
N TYR A 80 4.61 1.71 2.88
CA TYR A 80 3.75 2.65 3.63
C TYR A 80 2.32 2.16 3.74
N LEU A 81 1.71 1.71 2.64
CA LEU A 81 0.34 1.19 2.68
C LEU A 81 0.23 -0.02 3.61
N LEU A 82 1.19 -0.95 3.54
CA LEU A 82 1.24 -2.09 4.45
C LEU A 82 1.31 -1.65 5.92
N ARG A 83 2.13 -0.66 6.26
CA ARG A 83 2.25 -0.18 7.64
C ARG A 83 0.93 0.32 8.23
N PHE A 84 0.12 1.03 7.44
CA PHE A 84 -1.12 1.65 7.90
C PHE A 84 -2.34 0.73 7.82
N PHE A 85 -2.40 -0.13 6.81
CA PHE A 85 -3.61 -0.90 6.49
C PHE A 85 -3.52 -2.39 6.85
N SER A 86 -2.31 -2.95 7.06
CA SER A 86 -2.16 -4.38 7.40
C SER A 86 -2.50 -4.70 8.86
N GLY A 87 -2.87 -5.96 9.10
CA GLY A 87 -3.23 -6.47 10.41
C GLY A 87 -4.70 -6.25 10.79
N GLU A 88 -5.07 -6.71 11.98
CA GLU A 88 -6.43 -6.64 12.50
C GLU A 88 -6.71 -5.22 13.06
N ARG A 89 -7.56 -4.45 12.38
CA ARG A 89 -7.82 -3.03 12.70
C ARG A 89 -9.30 -2.68 12.65
N PRO A 90 -10.11 -3.13 13.63
CA PRO A 90 -11.57 -2.95 13.59
C PRO A 90 -12.01 -1.48 13.45
N LEU A 91 -11.38 -0.55 14.19
CA LEU A 91 -11.70 0.88 14.12
C LEU A 91 -11.32 1.53 12.78
N LEU A 92 -10.27 1.03 12.13
CA LEU A 92 -9.93 1.47 10.78
C LEU A 92 -10.94 0.93 9.78
N TRP A 93 -11.31 -0.34 9.88
CA TRP A 93 -12.27 -0.99 8.97
C TRP A 93 -13.66 -0.38 9.07
N GLU A 94 -14.12 -0.03 10.26
CA GLU A 94 -15.37 0.70 10.46
C GLU A 94 -15.32 2.07 9.75
N HIS A 95 -14.24 2.82 9.96
CA HIS A 95 -14.03 4.12 9.30
C HIS A 95 -13.97 4.02 7.77
N LEU A 96 -13.31 2.99 7.24
CA LEU A 96 -13.26 2.72 5.81
C LEU A 96 -14.63 2.32 5.26
N SER A 97 -15.42 1.55 6.00
CA SER A 97 -16.76 1.12 5.57
C SER A 97 -17.72 2.30 5.34
N ALA A 98 -17.50 3.42 6.03
CA ALA A 98 -18.24 4.65 5.79
C ALA A 98 -17.88 5.34 4.47
N HIS A 99 -16.76 5.01 3.81
CA HIS A 99 -16.25 5.74 2.65
C HIS A 99 -16.14 4.91 1.38
N VAL A 100 -15.81 3.62 1.50
CA VAL A 100 -15.71 2.71 0.34
C VAL A 100 -17.11 2.54 -0.28
N PRO A 101 -17.24 2.57 -1.62
CA PRO A 101 -18.49 2.25 -2.29
C PRO A 101 -18.93 0.81 -1.96
N HIS A 102 -20.21 0.47 -2.10
CA HIS A 102 -20.77 -0.85 -1.76
C HIS A 102 -21.00 -1.11 -0.26
N ARG A 103 -21.66 -0.16 0.41
CA ARG A 103 -22.07 -0.27 1.83
C ARG A 103 -23.06 -1.40 2.11
N ASP A 104 -23.62 -2.02 1.09
CA ASP A 104 -24.47 -3.21 1.13
C ASP A 104 -23.67 -4.52 1.32
N ILE A 105 -22.36 -4.48 1.16
CA ILE A 105 -21.46 -5.62 1.36
C ILE A 105 -21.02 -5.68 2.82
N ASP A 106 -21.16 -6.87 3.43
CA ASP A 106 -20.70 -7.10 4.79
C ASP A 106 -19.17 -6.97 4.91
N ARG A 107 -18.73 -6.27 5.96
CA ARG A 107 -17.32 -6.01 6.29
C ARG A 107 -16.54 -5.35 5.14
N VAL A 108 -17.19 -4.47 4.36
CA VAL A 108 -16.60 -3.85 3.17
C VAL A 108 -15.26 -3.14 3.45
N GLY A 109 -15.13 -2.41 4.56
CA GLY A 109 -13.87 -1.73 4.90
C GLY A 109 -12.72 -2.68 5.23
N GLU A 110 -13.01 -3.83 5.85
CA GLU A 110 -11.99 -4.87 6.07
C GLU A 110 -11.58 -5.54 4.76
N ARG A 111 -12.56 -5.88 3.92
CA ARG A 111 -12.28 -6.50 2.61
C ARG A 111 -11.43 -5.59 1.74
N TRP A 112 -11.79 -4.30 1.69
CA TRP A 112 -11.01 -3.29 0.99
C TRP A 112 -9.59 -3.17 1.54
N ALA A 113 -9.42 -3.14 2.88
CA ALA A 113 -8.10 -3.02 3.48
C ALA A 113 -7.21 -4.23 3.19
N ARG A 114 -7.78 -5.44 3.22
CA ARG A 114 -7.07 -6.68 2.88
C ARG A 114 -6.64 -6.70 1.41
N ASP A 115 -7.55 -6.35 0.50
CA ASP A 115 -7.27 -6.27 -0.94
C ASP A 115 -6.15 -5.26 -1.24
N LEU A 116 -6.20 -4.08 -0.60
CA LEU A 116 -5.13 -3.09 -0.67
C LEU A 116 -3.78 -3.67 -0.20
N THR A 117 -3.75 -4.33 0.95
CA THR A 117 -2.51 -4.85 1.52
C THR A 117 -1.95 -6.04 0.75
N ASP A 118 -2.79 -6.91 0.22
CA ASP A 118 -2.36 -8.04 -0.61
C ASP A 118 -1.75 -7.52 -1.93
N THR A 119 -2.42 -6.55 -2.56
CA THR A 119 -1.92 -5.88 -3.77
C THR A 119 -0.60 -5.15 -3.52
N ALA A 120 -0.51 -4.40 -2.42
CA ALA A 120 0.72 -3.71 -2.01
C ALA A 120 1.84 -4.70 -1.71
N TRP A 121 1.55 -5.85 -1.09
CA TRP A 121 2.54 -6.88 -0.84
C TRP A 121 3.09 -7.49 -2.14
N HIS A 122 2.23 -7.79 -3.11
CA HIS A 122 2.67 -8.28 -4.43
C HIS A 122 3.61 -7.30 -5.11
N LEU A 123 3.25 -6.01 -5.12
CA LEU A 123 4.06 -4.95 -5.70
C LEU A 123 5.37 -4.73 -4.93
N LEU A 124 5.36 -4.78 -3.60
CA LEU A 124 6.56 -4.67 -2.78
C LEU A 124 7.53 -5.82 -3.07
N VAL A 125 7.05 -7.06 -3.16
CA VAL A 125 7.88 -8.23 -3.47
C VAL A 125 8.44 -8.13 -4.89
N ARG A 126 7.67 -7.62 -5.85
CA ARG A 126 8.07 -7.52 -7.27
C ARG A 126 9.08 -6.39 -7.53
N TYR A 127 8.85 -5.22 -6.95
CA TYR A 127 9.62 -4.00 -7.24
C TYR A 127 10.61 -3.62 -6.13
N GLY A 128 10.48 -4.22 -4.94
CA GLY A 128 11.41 -4.00 -3.84
C GLY A 128 12.77 -4.66 -4.06
N PRO A 129 13.76 -4.38 -3.19
CA PRO A 129 15.13 -4.87 -3.34
C PRO A 129 15.25 -6.41 -3.34
N GLY A 130 14.24 -7.13 -2.83
CA GLY A 130 14.17 -8.60 -2.90
C GLY A 130 13.53 -9.19 -4.16
N GLY A 131 12.93 -8.36 -5.02
CA GLY A 131 12.26 -8.73 -6.28
C GLY A 131 13.13 -8.69 -7.52
N GLN A 132 14.35 -8.17 -7.41
CA GLN A 132 15.35 -8.30 -8.46
C GLN A 132 15.74 -9.80 -8.63
N PRO A 133 16.06 -10.26 -9.86
CA PRO A 133 16.27 -11.67 -10.23
C PRO A 133 17.42 -12.42 -9.51
N ALA A 134 17.91 -11.93 -8.37
CA ALA A 134 18.95 -12.56 -7.56
C ALA A 134 18.57 -13.96 -7.04
N LEU A 135 17.27 -14.26 -6.89
CA LEU A 135 16.80 -15.57 -6.43
C LEU A 135 16.56 -16.59 -7.56
N SER A 136 16.15 -16.15 -8.76
CA SER A 136 15.96 -17.06 -9.90
C SER A 136 17.29 -17.55 -10.48
N ASP A 137 18.34 -16.72 -10.41
CA ASP A 137 19.64 -17.06 -10.98
C ASP A 137 20.50 -17.97 -10.08
N ASN A 138 20.14 -18.14 -8.80
CA ASN A 138 20.91 -18.91 -7.81
C ASN A 138 20.20 -20.12 -7.20
N TRP A 139 18.92 -20.35 -7.53
CA TRP A 139 18.14 -21.47 -6.97
C TRP A 139 18.67 -22.88 -7.34
N PRO A 140 19.29 -23.15 -8.52
CA PRO A 140 19.79 -24.48 -8.83
C PRO A 140 21.08 -24.88 -8.10
N THR A 141 21.82 -23.93 -7.50
CA THR A 141 23.12 -24.21 -6.87
C THR A 141 22.97 -24.65 -5.41
N ALA A 142 21.88 -24.26 -4.75
CA ALA A 142 21.64 -24.58 -3.33
C ALA A 142 21.17 -26.03 -3.10
N ILE A 143 20.63 -26.70 -4.12
CA ILE A 143 20.02 -28.03 -3.99
C ILE A 143 20.99 -29.17 -4.39
N LYS A 144 22.13 -28.85 -5.03
CA LYS A 144 23.09 -29.88 -5.50
C LYS A 144 24.13 -30.33 -4.46
N ASN A 145 24.16 -29.74 -3.26
CA ASN A 145 25.10 -30.10 -2.19
C ASN A 145 24.44 -30.73 -0.95
N ARG A 146 23.36 -31.50 -1.14
CA ARG A 146 22.82 -32.40 -0.11
C ARG A 146 22.92 -33.85 -0.54
#